data_AF-A0A2M7JBB2-F1
#
_entry.id   AF-A0A2M7JBB2-F1
#
_cell.length_a   1.000
_cell.length_b   1.000
_cell.length_c   1.000
_cell.angle_alpha   90.00
_cell.angle_beta   90.00
_cell.angle_gamma   90.00
#
_symmetry.space_group_name_H-M   'P 1'
#
loop_
_entity.id
_entity.type
_entity.pdbx_description
1 polymer ?
#
loop_
_entity_poly.entity_id
_entity_poly.type
_entity_poly.pdbx_seq_one_letter_code
_entity_poly.pdbx_strand_id
1 'polypeptide(L)'
;PAAPGGWDLYLMNLDGSNKELLLSTLCTDAQFSPDGAKIAFMAWDRSGKTTIYLWLMDLKSRKMKVLCEVGKDGDDYWTWH
;
A
#
# COMPACT_ATOMS: atom_id res chain seq x y z
N PRO A 1 -14.11 11.49 6.92
CA PRO A 1 -13.35 10.37 7.54
C PRO A 1 -13.66 9.07 6.81
N ALA A 2 -12.67 8.44 6.19
CA ALA A 2 -12.84 7.06 5.74
C ALA A 2 -13.18 6.21 6.97
N ALA A 3 -14.24 5.41 6.90
CA ALA A 3 -14.53 4.43 7.95
C ALA A 3 -13.29 3.55 8.17
N PRO A 4 -13.07 2.98 9.37
CA PRO A 4 -12.02 1.98 9.58
C PRO A 4 -12.36 0.71 8.76
N GLY A 5 -12.13 0.76 7.46
CA GLY A 5 -12.17 -0.36 6.55
C GLY A 5 -10.87 -1.14 6.74
N GLY A 6 -10.95 -2.45 6.97
CA GLY A 6 -9.88 -3.30 7.50
C GLY A 6 -8.65 -3.53 6.61
N TRP A 7 -8.25 -2.54 5.81
CA TRP A 7 -7.16 -2.60 4.84
C TRP A 7 -6.10 -1.53 5.07
N ASP A 8 -6.08 -0.92 6.26
CA ASP A 8 -5.03 0.02 6.66
C ASP A 8 -3.66 -0.68 6.75
N LEU A 9 -2.59 0.06 6.48
CA LEU A 9 -1.22 -0.45 6.55
C LEU A 9 -0.64 -0.23 7.95
N TYR A 10 -0.25 -1.33 8.61
CA TYR A 10 0.41 -1.31 9.91
C TYR A 10 1.81 -1.92 9.83
N LEU A 11 2.69 -1.44 10.71
CA LEU A 11 3.98 -2.04 11.02
C LEU A 11 3.91 -2.65 12.41
N MET A 12 4.40 -3.87 12.58
CA MET A 12 4.50 -4.51 13.90
C MET A 12 5.69 -5.46 13.92
N ASN A 13 6.14 -5.79 15.13
CA ASN A 13 7.11 -6.84 15.34
C ASN A 13 6.50 -8.22 15.03
N LEU A 14 7.35 -9.23 14.81
CA LEU A 14 6.92 -10.61 14.53
C LEU A 14 6.13 -11.25 15.68
N ASP A 15 6.33 -10.79 16.92
CA ASP A 15 5.58 -11.22 18.10
C ASP A 15 4.23 -10.49 18.26
N GLY A 16 3.89 -9.59 17.33
CA GLY A 16 2.68 -8.77 17.36
C GLY A 16 2.77 -7.51 18.22
N SER A 17 3.91 -7.25 18.87
CA SER A 17 4.15 -6.02 19.62
C SER A 17 4.47 -4.83 18.70
N ASN A 18 4.49 -3.62 19.25
CA ASN A 18 4.83 -2.38 18.54
C ASN A 18 4.00 -2.12 17.28
N LYS A 19 2.68 -2.38 17.35
CA LYS A 19 1.76 -2.07 16.25
C LYS A 19 1.65 -0.55 16.04
N GLU A 20 2.11 -0.10 14.88
CA GLU A 20 2.10 1.30 14.43
C GLU A 20 1.26 1.41 13.16
N LEU A 21 0.33 2.38 13.10
CA LEU A 21 -0.39 2.71 11.87
C LEU A 21 0.54 3.52 10.95
N LEU A 22 0.90 2.95 9.80
CA LEU A 22 1.70 3.64 8.80
C LEU A 22 0.84 4.48 7.85
N LEU A 23 -0.31 3.95 7.45
CA LEU A 23 -1.18 4.60 6.49
C LEU A 23 -2.62 4.15 6.66
N SER A 24 -3.53 5.11 6.82
CA SER A 24 -4.98 4.83 6.83
C SER A 24 -5.56 5.02 5.44
N THR A 25 -5.50 3.96 4.64
CA THR A 25 -6.09 3.86 3.31
C THR A 25 -6.21 2.40 2.93
N LEU A 26 -7.01 2.09 1.91
CA LEU A 26 -7.15 0.73 1.42
C LEU A 26 -5.84 0.29 0.76
N CYS A 27 -5.07 -0.55 1.44
CA CYS A 27 -3.82 -1.13 0.97
C CYS A 27 -3.93 -2.64 0.85
N THR A 28 -3.33 -3.21 -0.19
CA THR A 28 -3.19 -4.67 -0.36
C THR A 28 -1.75 -5.05 -0.70
N ASP A 29 -1.44 -6.34 -0.55
CA ASP A 29 -0.21 -6.97 -1.06
C ASP A 29 1.10 -6.29 -0.61
N ALA A 30 1.15 -5.88 0.66
CA ALA A 30 2.31 -5.23 1.24
C ALA A 30 3.49 -6.20 1.41
N GLN A 31 4.68 -5.81 0.94
CA GLN A 31 5.92 -6.55 1.13
C GLN A 31 7.09 -5.62 1.47
N PHE A 32 7.98 -6.09 2.36
CA PHE A 32 9.23 -5.39 2.66
C PHE A 32 10.24 -5.52 1.52
N SER A 33 11.05 -4.49 1.33
CA SER A 33 12.30 -4.62 0.58
C SER A 33 13.26 -5.57 1.29
N PRO A 34 14.21 -6.22 0.58
CA PRO A 34 15.14 -7.17 1.20
C PRO A 34 15.99 -6.58 2.33
N ASP A 35 16.26 -5.27 2.28
CA ASP A 35 16.99 -4.52 3.31
C ASP A 35 16.10 -4.06 4.49
N GLY A 36 14.78 -4.34 4.44
CA GLY A 36 13.80 -3.93 5.44
C GLY A 36 13.54 -2.42 5.53
N ALA A 37 14.14 -1.60 4.65
CA ALA A 37 14.05 -0.14 4.74
C ALA A 37 12.77 0.44 4.12
N LYS A 38 12.11 -0.33 3.25
CA LYS A 38 10.96 0.12 2.47
C LYS A 38 9.86 -0.94 2.44
N ILE A 39 8.65 -0.50 2.13
CA ILE A 39 7.50 -1.38 1.86
C ILE A 39 6.92 -1.02 0.50
N ALA A 40 6.74 -2.03 -0.35
CA ALA A 40 5.94 -1.93 -1.55
C ALA A 40 4.51 -2.43 -1.26
N PHE A 41 3.49 -1.76 -1.77
CA PHE A 41 2.09 -2.15 -1.59
C PHE A 41 1.21 -1.57 -2.70
N MET A 42 0.07 -2.19 -2.94
CA MET A 42 -0.94 -1.66 -3.85
C MET A 42 -1.93 -0.78 -3.09
N ALA A 43 -2.24 0.39 -3.64
CA ALA A 43 -3.27 1.27 -3.09
C ALA A 43 -3.86 2.18 -4.19
N TRP A 44 -5.12 2.56 -4.01
CA TRP A 44 -5.80 3.53 -4.85
C TRP A 44 -5.22 4.93 -4.67
N ASP A 45 -5.47 5.81 -5.64
CA ASP A 45 -5.26 7.23 -5.38
C ASP A 45 -6.23 7.74 -4.31
N ARG A 46 -5.74 8.68 -3.49
CA ARG A 46 -6.55 9.30 -2.44
C ARG A 46 -7.66 10.22 -3.00
N SER A 47 -7.78 10.34 -4.33
CA SER A 47 -8.80 11.17 -4.98
C SER A 47 -10.10 10.41 -5.26
N GLY A 48 -10.18 9.14 -4.86
CA GLY A 48 -11.39 8.33 -5.01
C GLY A 48 -11.58 7.76 -6.41
N LYS A 49 -10.49 7.65 -7.20
CA LYS A 49 -10.53 6.94 -8.48
C LYS A 49 -10.31 5.46 -8.28
N THR A 50 -10.81 4.67 -9.21
CA THR A 50 -10.62 3.22 -9.25
C THR A 50 -9.18 2.82 -9.60
N THR A 51 -8.30 3.74 -10.00
CA THR A 51 -6.92 3.37 -10.36
C THR A 51 -6.12 2.88 -9.15
N ILE A 52 -5.58 1.67 -9.27
CA ILE A 52 -4.63 1.04 -8.36
C ILE A 52 -3.22 1.38 -8.82
N TYR A 53 -2.37 1.75 -7.86
CA TYR A 53 -0.97 2.03 -8.08
C TYR A 53 -0.11 1.12 -7.21
N LEU A 54 1.08 0.79 -7.71
CA LEU A 54 2.14 0.21 -6.91
C LEU A 54 2.90 1.35 -6.23
N TRP A 55 2.80 1.42 -4.91
CA TRP A 55 3.48 2.40 -4.08
C TRP A 55 4.71 1.78 -3.42
N LEU A 56 5.74 2.60 -3.24
CA LEU A 56 6.88 2.32 -2.40
C LEU A 56 6.97 3.37 -1.30
N MET A 57 7.01 2.94 -0.04
CA MET A 57 7.19 3.79 1.12
C MET A 57 8.57 3.56 1.74
N ASP A 58 9.29 4.65 1.98
CA ASP A 58 10.47 4.66 2.85
C ASP A 58 10.02 4.69 4.32
N LEU A 59 10.41 3.70 5.11
CA LEU A 59 9.96 3.58 6.50
C LEU A 59 10.56 4.65 7.42
N LYS A 60 11.77 5.12 7.13
CA LYS A 60 12.43 6.14 7.97
C LYS A 60 11.85 7.52 7.72
N SER A 61 11.68 7.91 6.45
CA SER A 61 11.21 9.25 6.11
C SER A 61 9.71 9.35 5.91
N ARG A 62 8.97 8.22 5.93
CA ARG A 62 7.54 8.12 5.58
C ARG A 62 7.19 8.71 4.21
N LYS A 63 8.19 8.78 3.31
CA LYS A 63 7.99 9.31 1.96
C LYS A 63 7.44 8.20 1.08
N MET A 64 6.41 8.53 0.32
CA MET A 64 5.79 7.62 -0.63
C MET A 64 6.17 8.01 -2.05
N LYS A 65 6.37 7.01 -2.91
CA LYS A 65 6.63 7.15 -4.33
C LYS A 65 5.77 6.15 -5.10
N VAL A 66 5.13 6.60 -6.16
CA VAL A 66 4.50 5.69 -7.14
C VAL A 66 5.61 5.05 -7.98
N LEU A 67 5.60 3.72 -8.06
CA LEU A 67 6.43 2.97 -8.98
C LEU A 67 5.73 2.77 -10.32
N CYS A 68 4.43 2.46 -10.31
CA CYS A 68 3.66 2.18 -11.53
C CYS A 68 2.15 2.39 -11.38
N GLU A 69 1.54 2.84 -12.48
CA GLU A 69 0.21 2.49 -12.99
C GLU A 69 -0.12 0.99 -12.95
N VAL A 70 -0.92 0.44 -12.03
CA VAL A 70 -1.28 -1.00 -12.11
C VAL A 70 -2.49 -1.22 -13.00
N GLY A 71 -3.54 -0.41 -12.84
CA GLY A 71 -4.79 -0.54 -13.60
C GLY A 71 -5.97 0.06 -12.85
N LYS A 72 -7.21 -0.13 -13.33
CA LYS A 72 -8.43 0.27 -12.62
C LYS A 72 -9.05 -0.92 -11.90
N ASP A 73 -9.48 -0.70 -10.67
CA ASP A 73 -10.30 -1.60 -9.87
C ASP A 73 -11.61 -1.88 -10.61
N GLY A 74 -11.88 -3.16 -10.85
CA GLY A 74 -12.95 -3.65 -11.74
C GLY A 74 -12.48 -4.09 -13.14
N ASP A 75 -11.28 -3.69 -13.57
CA ASP A 75 -10.59 -4.27 -14.72
C ASP A 75 -9.71 -5.45 -14.24
N ASP A 76 -10.33 -6.39 -13.52
CA ASP A 76 -9.76 -7.72 -13.33
C ASP A 76 -9.68 -8.35 -14.71
N TYR A 77 -8.58 -8.18 -15.45
CA TYR A 77 -7.90 -9.21 -16.23
C TYR A 77 -6.66 -8.58 -16.86
N TRP A 78 -5.50 -9.02 -16.37
CA TRP A 78 -4.24 -8.99 -17.10
C TRP A 78 -4.47 -9.53 -18.52
N THR A 79 -4.61 -8.65 -19.50
CA THR A 79 -4.50 -9.04 -20.90
C THR A 79 -3.23 -8.39 -21.44
N TRP A 80 -2.32 -9.25 -21.92
CA TRP A 80 -1.19 -8.80 -22.71
C TRP A 80 -1.75 -8.31 -24.04
N HIS A 81 -1.57 -7.02 -24.35
CA HIS A 81 -1.67 -6.49 -25.71
C HIS A 81 -0.28 -6.32 -26.29
#